data_AF-I0BRG9-F1
#
_entry.id   AF-I0BRG9-F1
#
_cell.length_a   1.000
_cell.length_b   1.000
_cell.length_c   1.000
_cell.angle_alpha   90.00
_cell.angle_beta   90.00
_cell.angle_gamma   90.00
#
_symmetry.space_group_name_H-M   'P 1'
#
loop_
_entity.id
_entity.type
_entity.pdbx_description
1 polymer ?
#
loop_
_entity_poly.entity_id
_entity_poly.type
_entity_poly.pdbx_seq_one_letter_code
_entity_poly.pdbx_strand_id
1 'polypeptide(L)'
;MSAASEAQPTRQLRDVFGDDIILYDEGQESVVYRISAELMLNGQGYAMLEKATPGKEDEPEIFRVTAKADGELELETIDDDDEWENISELFDEWTFPADESM
;
A
#
# COMPACT_ATOMS: atom_id res chain seq x y z
N MET A 1 22.27 3.86 -0.75
CA MET A 1 21.32 3.83 -1.88
C MET A 1 19.96 3.93 -1.23
N SER A 2 19.17 4.94 -1.56
CA SER A 2 17.85 5.16 -0.95
C SER A 2 16.86 4.14 -1.50
N ALA A 3 15.99 3.60 -0.65
CA ALA A 3 14.99 2.59 -1.04
C ALA A 3 14.07 3.09 -2.18
N ALA A 4 13.84 4.40 -2.28
CA ALA A 4 13.03 5.01 -3.34
C ALA A 4 13.57 4.86 -4.76
N SER A 5 14.89 4.68 -4.91
CA SER A 5 15.48 4.44 -6.23
C SER A 5 15.25 3.01 -6.73
N GLU A 6 14.89 2.08 -5.82
CA GLU A 6 14.65 0.67 -6.14
C GLU A 6 13.15 0.34 -6.26
N ALA A 7 12.29 1.22 -5.74
CA ALA A 7 10.85 1.11 -5.88
C ALA A 7 10.41 1.37 -7.33
N GLN A 8 9.57 0.47 -7.87
CA GLN A 8 8.99 0.59 -9.20
C GLN A 8 7.47 0.74 -9.11
N PRO A 9 6.85 1.63 -9.89
CA PRO A 9 5.39 1.71 -9.95
C PRO A 9 4.81 0.37 -10.42
N THR A 10 3.77 -0.11 -9.74
CA THR A 10 3.01 -1.29 -10.19
C THR A 10 1.56 -0.91 -10.47
N ARG A 11 0.82 -1.84 -11.09
CA ARG A 11 -0.64 -1.76 -11.27
C ARG A 11 -1.35 -3.07 -10.96
N GLN A 12 -0.67 -3.98 -10.28
CA GLN A 12 -1.15 -5.35 -10.11
C GLN A 12 -2.47 -5.42 -9.32
N LEU A 13 -2.65 -4.59 -8.29
CA LEU A 13 -3.89 -4.58 -7.54
C LEU A 13 -5.00 -3.94 -8.37
N ARG A 14 -4.72 -2.82 -9.04
CA ARG A 14 -5.71 -2.12 -9.87
C ARG A 14 -6.14 -2.94 -11.08
N ASP A 15 -5.25 -3.74 -11.66
CA ASP A 15 -5.56 -4.63 -12.77
C ASP A 15 -6.41 -5.83 -12.32
N VAL A 16 -6.27 -6.27 -11.06
CA VAL A 16 -7.01 -7.43 -10.52
C VAL A 16 -8.33 -7.04 -9.86
N PHE A 17 -8.32 -6.00 -9.03
CA PHE A 17 -9.46 -5.59 -8.20
C PHE A 17 -10.11 -4.26 -8.64
N GLY A 18 -9.37 -3.40 -9.34
CA GLY A 18 -9.81 -2.04 -9.69
C GLY A 18 -9.27 -0.97 -8.73
N ASP A 19 -9.82 0.25 -8.81
CA ASP A 19 -9.39 1.39 -7.98
C ASP A 19 -9.81 1.29 -6.50
N ASP A 20 -10.93 0.61 -6.25
CA ASP A 20 -11.51 0.41 -4.92
C ASP A 20 -11.53 -1.08 -4.60
N ILE A 21 -11.01 -1.45 -3.43
CA ILE A 21 -10.90 -2.82 -2.96
C ILE A 21 -11.68 -3.00 -1.67
N ILE A 22 -12.29 -4.18 -1.53
CA ILE A 22 -13.07 -4.52 -0.35
C ILE A 22 -12.23 -5.48 0.48
N LEU A 23 -11.75 -4.99 1.62
CA LEU A 23 -11.06 -5.82 2.59
C LEU A 23 -12.05 -6.34 3.62
N TYR A 24 -11.91 -7.61 3.96
CA TYR A 24 -12.70 -8.26 5.00
C TYR A 24 -11.81 -8.44 6.21
N ASP A 25 -12.19 -7.81 7.31
CA ASP A 25 -11.52 -7.98 8.58
C ASP A 25 -11.90 -9.32 9.24
N GLU A 26 -11.17 -9.73 10.28
CA GLU A 26 -11.44 -10.95 11.07
C GLU A 26 -12.87 -10.96 11.65
N GLY A 27 -13.48 -9.78 11.86
CA GLY A 27 -14.86 -9.62 12.29
C GLY A 27 -15.93 -9.86 11.22
N GLN A 28 -15.56 -10.21 9.97
CA GLN A 28 -16.42 -10.20 8.77
C GLN A 28 -16.95 -8.82 8.36
N GLU A 29 -16.38 -7.75 8.91
CA GLU A 29 -16.70 -6.40 8.45
C GLU A 29 -15.95 -6.12 7.15
N SER A 30 -16.70 -5.76 6.11
CA SER A 30 -16.15 -5.37 4.82
C SER A 30 -15.92 -3.87 4.79
N VAL A 31 -14.67 -3.44 4.70
CA VAL A 31 -14.30 -2.03 4.58
C VAL A 31 -13.84 -1.78 3.15
N VAL A 32 -14.40 -0.73 2.54
CA VAL A 32 -13.97 -0.30 1.20
C VAL A 32 -12.77 0.61 1.36
N TYR A 33 -11.65 0.18 0.79
CA TYR A 33 -10.42 0.94 0.67
C TYR A 33 -10.22 1.37 -0.77
N ARG A 34 -9.63 2.54 -0.95
CA ARG A 34 -9.22 3.08 -2.22
C ARG A 34 -7.71 2.98 -2.33
N ILE A 35 -7.23 2.50 -3.47
CA ILE A 35 -5.80 2.43 -3.74
C ILE A 35 -5.29 3.84 -4.03
N SER A 36 -4.53 4.40 -3.08
CA SER A 36 -3.90 5.71 -3.23
C SER A 36 -2.61 5.60 -4.04
N ALA A 37 -1.77 4.61 -3.69
CA ALA A 37 -0.53 4.31 -4.40
C ALA A 37 -0.18 2.82 -4.29
N GLU A 38 0.50 2.29 -5.30
CA GLU A 38 1.02 0.93 -5.29
C GLU A 38 2.40 0.89 -5.97
N LEU A 39 3.34 0.17 -5.36
CA LEU A 39 4.71 0.02 -5.84
C LEU A 39 5.26 -1.38 -5.55
N MET A 40 6.34 -1.72 -6.23
CA MET A 40 7.13 -2.91 -5.95
C MET A 40 8.52 -2.49 -5.49
N LEU A 41 8.95 -3.00 -4.33
CA LEU A 41 10.29 -2.82 -3.80
C LEU A 41 10.94 -4.20 -3.64
N ASN A 42 12.12 -4.41 -4.22
CA ASN A 42 12.87 -5.67 -4.11
C ASN A 42 12.08 -6.94 -4.49
N GLY A 43 11.10 -6.82 -5.39
CA GLY A 43 10.21 -7.92 -5.80
C GLY A 43 9.03 -8.17 -4.86
N GLN A 44 8.91 -7.40 -3.79
CA GLN A 44 7.76 -7.38 -2.89
C GLN A 44 6.82 -6.24 -3.27
N GLY A 45 5.53 -6.53 -3.43
CA GLY A 45 4.52 -5.51 -3.70
C GLY A 45 4.06 -4.84 -2.42
N TYR A 46 3.80 -3.53 -2.49
CA TYR A 46 3.23 -2.73 -1.42
C TYR A 46 2.17 -1.78 -1.97
N ALA A 47 1.14 -1.51 -1.18
CA ALA A 47 0.07 -0.60 -1.55
C ALA A 47 -0.35 0.25 -0.36
N MET A 48 -0.40 1.55 -0.58
CA MET A 48 -1.00 2.51 0.33
C MET A 48 -2.48 2.62 0.01
N LEU A 49 -3.30 2.29 0.99
CA LEU A 49 -4.74 2.27 0.92
C LEU A 49 -5.33 3.30 1.87
N GLU A 50 -6.33 4.03 1.42
CA GLU A 50 -7.11 4.93 2.26
C GLU A 50 -8.55 4.44 2.32
N LYS A 51 -9.23 4.56 3.45
CA LYS A 51 -10.65 4.19 3.50
C LYS A 51 -11.43 5.07 2.53
N ALA A 52 -12.32 4.49 1.72
CA ALA A 52 -13.13 5.24 0.77
C ALA A 52 -14.07 6.24 1.47
N THR A 53 -14.42 5.97 2.73
CA THR A 53 -15.14 6.88 3.62
C THR A 53 -14.31 7.12 4.88
N PRO A 54 -13.24 7.91 4.81
CA PRO A 54 -12.36 8.12 5.96
C PRO A 54 -13.08 8.97 7.01
N GLY A 55 -13.02 8.53 8.26
CA GLY A 55 -13.38 9.31 9.43
C GLY A 55 -12.37 10.42 9.70
N LYS A 56 -12.59 11.17 10.78
CA LYS A 56 -11.70 12.27 11.19
C LYS A 56 -10.28 11.82 11.60
N GLU A 57 -10.12 10.55 11.90
CA GLU A 57 -8.89 9.95 12.42
C GLU A 57 -8.40 8.79 11.53
N ASP A 58 -9.01 8.59 10.36
CA ASP A 58 -8.58 7.53 9.45
C ASP A 58 -7.43 8.03 8.58
N GLU A 59 -6.24 7.49 8.83
CA GLU A 59 -5.02 7.74 8.08
C GLU A 59 -4.82 6.67 6.98
N PRO A 60 -4.07 6.97 5.91
CA PRO A 60 -3.72 5.97 4.92
C PRO A 60 -2.86 4.86 5.55
N GLU A 61 -3.20 3.62 5.26
CA GLU A 61 -2.53 2.42 5.77
C GLU A 61 -1.76 1.74 4.64
N ILE A 62 -0.57 1.23 4.93
CA ILE A 62 0.26 0.52 3.96
C ILE A 62 0.14 -0.98 4.18
N PHE A 63 -0.21 -1.69 3.11
CA PHE A 63 -0.34 -3.13 3.09
C PHE A 63 0.70 -3.75 2.17
N ARG A 64 1.16 -4.95 2.55
CA ARG A 64 2.02 -5.78 1.74
C ARG A 64 1.17 -6.62 0.79
N VAL A 65 1.51 -6.59 -0.49
CA VAL A 65 0.84 -7.37 -1.53
C VAL A 65 1.58 -8.69 -1.74
N THR A 66 0.96 -9.80 -1.36
CA THR A 66 1.52 -11.13 -1.57
C THR A 66 0.72 -11.90 -2.61
N ALA A 67 1.40 -12.64 -3.49
CA ALA A 67 0.73 -13.50 -4.46
C ALA A 67 0.63 -14.91 -3.88
N LYS A 68 -0.60 -15.43 -3.77
CA LYS A 68 -0.86 -16.81 -3.39
C LYS A 68 -0.42 -17.78 -4.48
N ALA A 69 -0.32 -19.06 -4.11
CA ALA A 69 0.07 -20.14 -5.03
C ALA A 69 -0.91 -20.38 -6.19
N ASP A 70 -2.15 -19.90 -6.08
CA ASP A 70 -3.18 -19.92 -7.12
C ASP A 70 -3.12 -18.69 -8.05
N GLY A 71 -2.27 -17.70 -7.74
CA GLY A 71 -2.17 -16.45 -8.48
C GLY A 71 -3.11 -15.35 -7.98
N GLU A 72 -3.87 -15.58 -6.91
CA GLU A 72 -4.65 -14.52 -6.26
C GLU A 72 -3.72 -13.59 -5.46
N LEU A 73 -3.96 -12.29 -5.53
CA LEU A 73 -3.24 -11.31 -4.73
C LEU A 73 -3.93 -11.16 -3.37
N GLU A 74 -3.16 -11.14 -2.30
CA GLU A 74 -3.58 -10.86 -0.95
C GLU A 74 -2.90 -9.60 -0.42
N LEU A 75 -3.57 -8.99 0.55
CA LEU A 75 -3.10 -7.82 1.26
C LEU A 75 -2.93 -8.22 2.72
N GLU A 76 -1.71 -8.04 3.19
CA GLU A 76 -1.31 -8.34 4.57
C GLU A 76 -0.86 -7.05 5.25
N THR A 77 -1.20 -6.90 6.53
CA THR A 77 -0.64 -5.86 7.38
C THR A 77 0.85 -6.10 7.58
N ILE A 78 1.63 -5.02 7.71
CA ILE A 78 3.05 -5.10 8.02
C ILE A 78 3.20 -5.10 9.54
N ASP A 79 3.37 -6.29 10.13
CA ASP A 79 3.59 -6.45 11.58
C ASP A 79 5.05 -6.25 12.02
N ASP A 80 5.97 -6.16 11.05
CA ASP A 80 7.40 -5.95 11.30
C ASP A 80 7.70 -4.45 11.34
N ASP A 81 8.07 -3.93 12.52
CA ASP A 81 8.32 -2.51 12.76
C ASP A 81 9.44 -1.94 11.86
N ASP A 82 10.51 -2.71 11.62
CA ASP A 82 11.64 -2.29 10.77
C ASP A 82 11.21 -2.21 9.30
N GLU A 83 10.37 -3.16 8.85
CA GLU A 83 9.78 -3.13 7.51
C GLU A 83 8.83 -1.93 7.36
N TRP A 84 7.99 -1.69 8.36
CA TRP A 84 7.03 -0.59 8.35
C TRP A 84 7.71 0.78 8.30
N GLU A 85 8.77 1.00 9.09
CA GLU A 85 9.54 2.25 9.07
C GLU A 85 10.15 2.50 7.68
N ASN A 86 10.77 1.48 7.08
CA ASN A 86 11.41 1.61 5.78
C ASN A 86 10.40 1.88 4.65
N ILE A 87 9.26 1.19 4.65
CA ILE A 87 8.23 1.36 3.63
C ILE A 87 7.46 2.67 3.80
N SER A 88 7.15 3.07 5.02
CA SER A 88 6.48 4.36 5.27
C SER A 88 7.35 5.55 4.85
N GLU A 89 8.65 5.54 5.18
CA GLU A 89 9.60 6.55 4.72
C GLU A 89 9.69 6.59 3.18
N LEU A 90 9.74 5.41 2.55
CA LEU A 90 9.72 5.28 1.09
C LEU A 90 8.47 5.93 0.48
N PHE A 91 7.28 5.59 0.98
CA PHE A 91 6.03 6.13 0.46
C PHE A 91 5.92 7.64 0.67
N ASP A 92 6.40 8.16 1.80
CA ASP A 92 6.42 9.60 2.06
C ASP A 92 7.34 10.31 1.04
N GLU A 93 8.56 9.80 0.81
CA GLU A 93 9.49 10.33 -0.20
C GLU A 93 8.92 10.24 -1.64
N TRP A 94 8.19 9.16 -1.95
CA TRP A 94 7.60 8.95 -3.28
C TRP A 94 6.34 9.79 -3.54
N THR A 95 5.50 9.96 -2.51
CA THR A 95 4.18 10.63 -2.61
C THR A 95 4.32 12.13 -2.38
N PHE A 96 5.23 12.52 -1.51
CA PHE A 96 5.63 13.90 -1.25
C PHE A 96 7.10 14.05 -1.64
N PRO A 97 7.43 14.13 -2.95
CA PRO A 97 8.76 14.57 -3.34
C PRO A 97 8.97 15.92 -2.67
N ALA A 98 9.94 16.02 -1.76
CA ALA A 98 10.17 17.19 -0.94
C ALA A 98 10.04 18.44 -1.80
N ASP A 99 8.94 19.17 -1.59
CA ASP A 99 8.63 20.35 -2.38
C ASP A 99 9.64 21.42 -1.95
N GLU A 100 10.83 21.41 -2.57
CA GLU A 100 11.85 22.46 -2.47
C GLU A 100 11.41 23.74 -3.22
N SER A 101 10.12 24.08 -3.20
CA SER A 101 9.64 25.35 -3.76
C SER A 101 9.65 26.45 -2.69
N MET A 102 10.83 27.09 -2.58
CA MET A 102 11.08 28.54 -2.39
C MET A 102 10.32 29.35 -1.33
#